data_AF-A0A1A3DI77-F1
#
_entry.id   AF-A0A1A3DI77-F1
#
_cell.length_a   1.000
_cell.length_b   1.000
_cell.length_c   1.000
_cell.angle_alpha   90.00
_cell.angle_beta   90.00
_cell.angle_gamma   90.00
#
_symmetry.space_group_name_H-M   'P 1'
#
loop_
_entity.id
_entity.type
_entity.pdbx_description
1 polymer ?
#
loop_
_entity_poly.entity_id
_entity_poly.type
_entity_poly.pdbx_seq_one_letter_code
_entity_poly.pdbx_strand_id
1 'polypeptide(L)'
;MAIDFDRTEKEASVADRVLQERHVEEITEDLPHLPDFSEFDVAFRPVDECKFGDMRSAFYAGYEEADREHVLIGTAGRRLAEGKTLVSTTFVVPYPPGFPVLVPGQVVSKEIVYFLAQLDVKEIHGYNHDLGLSVFTETALARMEAQRNAAMAAVGSVTAAFELPADAGTNGARNNGANDAPAVPSVAEGS
;
A
#
# COMPACT_ATOMS: atom_id res chain seq x y z
N MET A 1 -31.43 23.16 -1.76
CA MET A 1 -30.86 22.40 -0.62
C MET A 1 -29.86 23.24 0.19
N ALA A 2 -30.14 24.52 0.45
CA ALA A 2 -29.30 25.37 1.33
C ALA A 2 -30.12 26.08 2.42
N ILE A 3 -31.44 25.92 2.42
CA ILE A 3 -32.38 26.56 3.35
C ILE A 3 -32.72 25.60 4.52
N ASP A 4 -32.49 24.30 4.34
CA ASP A 4 -32.79 23.29 5.38
C ASP A 4 -31.76 23.28 6.51
N PHE A 5 -30.46 23.42 6.20
CA PHE A 5 -29.39 23.40 7.19
C PHE A 5 -29.47 24.60 8.16
N ASP A 6 -29.78 25.77 7.60
CA ASP A 6 -29.91 27.04 8.33
C ASP A 6 -31.17 27.12 9.20
N ARG A 7 -32.17 26.26 8.90
CA ARG A 7 -33.42 26.13 9.67
C ARG A 7 -33.26 25.19 10.85
N THR A 8 -32.54 24.08 10.68
CA THR A 8 -32.21 23.16 11.77
C THR A 8 -31.31 23.78 12.84
N GLU A 9 -30.39 24.68 12.46
CA GLU A 9 -29.54 25.39 13.43
C GLU A 9 -30.31 26.39 14.32
N LYS A 10 -31.42 26.94 13.83
CA LYS A 10 -32.24 27.92 14.58
C LYS A 10 -33.25 27.28 15.55
N GLU A 11 -33.51 25.98 15.40
CA GLU A 11 -34.42 25.21 16.27
C GLU A 11 -33.70 24.43 17.38
N ALA A 12 -32.36 24.34 17.32
CA ALA A 12 -31.54 23.67 18.34
C ALA A 12 -31.57 24.45 19.68
N SER A 13 -31.82 23.75 20.77
CA SER A 13 -31.75 24.32 22.12
C SER A 13 -30.33 24.82 22.42
N VAL A 14 -30.17 25.78 23.32
CA VAL A 14 -28.84 26.19 23.83
C VAL A 14 -28.05 24.98 24.34
N ALA A 15 -28.75 23.98 24.91
CA ALA A 15 -28.13 22.72 25.35
C ALA A 15 -27.59 21.87 24.18
N ASP A 16 -28.30 21.84 23.05
CA ASP A 16 -27.87 21.08 21.86
C ASP A 16 -26.64 21.72 21.22
N ARG A 17 -26.57 23.07 21.23
CA ARG A 17 -25.40 23.81 20.72
C ARG A 17 -24.15 23.55 21.56
N VAL A 18 -24.28 23.56 22.89
CA VAL A 18 -23.16 23.23 23.80
C VAL A 18 -22.71 21.78 23.62
N LEU A 19 -23.64 20.85 23.40
CA LEU A 19 -23.30 19.44 23.14
C LEU A 19 -22.55 19.28 21.81
N GLN A 20 -22.96 20.04 20.79
CA GLN A 20 -22.34 20.01 19.47
C GLN A 20 -20.97 20.70 19.45
N GLU A 21 -20.81 21.82 20.16
CA GLU A 21 -19.52 22.49 20.38
C GLU A 21 -18.54 21.55 21.08
N ARG A 22 -18.95 20.89 22.17
CA ARG A 22 -18.14 19.85 22.82
C ARG A 22 -17.78 18.69 21.90
N HIS A 23 -18.71 18.28 21.03
CA HIS A 23 -18.45 17.19 20.08
C HIS A 23 -17.44 17.61 19.01
N VAL A 24 -17.48 18.86 18.56
CA VAL A 24 -16.49 19.42 17.64
C VAL A 24 -15.12 19.50 18.34
N GLU A 25 -15.06 20.06 19.55
CA GLU A 25 -13.83 20.12 20.37
C GLU A 25 -13.21 18.73 20.56
N GLU A 26 -14.00 17.71 20.96
CA GLU A 26 -13.55 16.31 21.10
C GLU A 26 -13.00 15.70 19.79
N ILE A 27 -13.35 16.24 18.61
CA ILE A 27 -12.88 15.76 17.30
C ILE A 27 -11.67 16.56 16.81
N THR A 28 -11.55 17.85 17.15
CA THR A 28 -10.62 18.78 16.50
C THR A 28 -9.52 19.34 17.38
N GLU A 29 -9.70 19.41 18.70
CA GLU A 29 -8.71 19.99 19.61
C GLU A 29 -7.88 18.90 20.32
N ASP A 30 -6.60 19.19 20.58
CA ASP A 30 -5.64 18.35 21.35
C ASP A 30 -5.22 16.96 20.79
N LEU A 31 -5.38 16.69 19.49
CA LEU A 31 -4.81 15.48 18.87
C LEU A 31 -3.29 15.61 18.63
N PRO A 32 -2.47 14.59 18.96
CA PRO A 32 -1.05 14.59 18.61
C PRO A 32 -0.86 14.65 17.09
N HIS A 33 0.31 15.14 16.65
CA HIS A 33 0.61 15.20 15.21
C HIS A 33 0.55 13.81 14.58
N LEU A 34 -0.19 13.69 13.49
CA LEU A 34 -0.31 12.46 12.71
C LEU A 34 1.09 11.96 12.30
N PRO A 35 1.44 10.70 12.55
CA PRO A 35 2.70 10.15 12.10
C PRO A 35 2.71 9.98 10.58
N ASP A 36 3.88 10.14 9.98
CA ASP A 36 4.06 9.86 8.56
C ASP A 36 3.98 8.36 8.28
N PHE A 37 3.60 8.00 7.04
CA PHE A 37 3.71 6.63 6.58
C PHE A 37 5.17 6.21 6.57
N SER A 38 5.46 5.07 7.18
CA SER A 38 6.81 4.50 7.27
C SER A 38 7.20 3.83 5.95
N GLU A 39 6.98 2.52 5.84
CA GLU A 39 7.18 1.73 4.64
C GLU A 39 6.44 0.39 4.78
N PHE A 40 6.29 -0.31 3.66
CA PHE A 40 5.91 -1.72 3.69
C PHE A 40 7.13 -2.60 3.94
N ASP A 41 6.94 -3.64 4.74
CA ASP A 41 7.97 -4.66 4.94
C ASP A 41 8.29 -5.37 3.62
N VAL A 42 9.54 -5.80 3.48
CA VAL A 42 10.04 -6.49 2.29
C VAL A 42 9.20 -7.70 1.91
N ALA A 43 8.65 -8.43 2.89
CA ALA A 43 7.75 -9.57 2.67
C ALA A 43 6.48 -9.20 1.90
N PHE A 44 6.06 -7.93 1.95
CA PHE A 44 4.86 -7.42 1.32
C PHE A 44 5.14 -6.38 0.24
N ARG A 45 6.39 -6.25 -0.24
CA ARG A 45 6.71 -5.43 -1.42
C ARG A 45 6.67 -6.28 -2.69
N PRO A 46 5.86 -5.93 -3.72
CA PRO A 46 5.80 -6.72 -4.96
C PRO A 46 7.13 -6.79 -5.72
N VAL A 47 7.88 -5.70 -5.73
CA VAL A 47 9.25 -5.57 -6.27
C VAL A 47 10.03 -4.63 -5.36
N ASP A 48 11.36 -4.76 -5.34
CA ASP A 48 12.21 -4.04 -4.37
C ASP A 48 12.23 -2.53 -4.58
N GLU A 49 12.08 -2.04 -5.81
CA GLU A 49 12.04 -0.61 -6.14
C GLU A 49 10.69 0.06 -5.86
N CYS A 50 9.64 -0.72 -5.53
CA CYS A 50 8.30 -0.20 -5.34
C CYS A 50 8.09 0.36 -3.93
N LYS A 51 7.50 1.55 -3.83
CA LYS A 51 7.11 2.18 -2.57
C LYS A 51 5.72 1.78 -2.06
N PHE A 52 4.93 1.07 -2.87
CA PHE A 52 3.63 0.54 -2.50
C PHE A 52 3.75 -0.96 -2.17
N GLY A 53 3.00 -1.40 -1.16
CA GLY A 53 2.99 -2.81 -0.74
C GLY A 53 1.70 -3.54 -1.12
N ASP A 54 1.77 -4.86 -1.07
CA ASP A 54 0.63 -5.77 -1.18
C ASP A 54 -0.09 -5.89 0.18
N MET A 55 -0.82 -4.82 0.51
CA MET A 55 -1.64 -4.75 1.72
C MET A 55 -2.69 -5.87 1.76
N ARG A 56 -3.19 -6.32 0.62
CA ARG A 56 -4.21 -7.37 0.54
C ARG A 56 -3.64 -8.70 1.04
N SER A 57 -2.47 -9.09 0.54
CA SER A 57 -1.79 -10.31 1.01
C SER A 57 -1.45 -10.23 2.49
N ALA A 58 -0.96 -9.10 2.98
CA ALA A 58 -0.70 -8.89 4.40
C ALA A 58 -1.97 -9.01 5.25
N PHE A 59 -3.08 -8.40 4.82
CA PHE A 59 -4.35 -8.48 5.55
C PHE A 59 -4.85 -9.92 5.70
N TYR A 60 -4.78 -10.72 4.63
CA TYR A 60 -5.19 -12.12 4.70
C TYR A 60 -4.21 -12.98 5.51
N ALA A 61 -2.90 -12.72 5.42
CA ALA A 61 -1.90 -13.38 6.24
C ALA A 61 -2.12 -13.12 7.75
N GLY A 62 -2.65 -11.95 8.11
CA GLY A 62 -2.97 -11.59 9.48
C GLY A 62 -4.09 -12.41 10.15
N TYR A 63 -4.78 -13.28 9.39
CA TYR A 63 -5.76 -14.22 9.94
C TYR A 63 -5.12 -15.47 10.55
N GLU A 64 -3.89 -15.82 10.18
CA GLU A 64 -3.20 -16.98 10.75
C GLU A 64 -2.71 -16.64 12.16
N GLU A 65 -3.31 -17.28 13.18
CA GLU A 65 -3.00 -16.99 14.58
C GLU A 65 -1.57 -17.38 14.95
N ALA A 66 -1.04 -18.44 14.33
CA ALA A 66 0.34 -18.88 14.58
C ALA A 66 1.39 -17.91 14.01
N ASP A 67 1.01 -17.08 13.04
CA ASP A 67 1.90 -16.14 12.37
C ASP A 67 1.95 -14.77 13.04
N ARG A 68 1.08 -14.51 14.02
CA ARG A 68 0.96 -13.22 14.70
C ARG A 68 1.19 -13.32 16.20
N GLU A 69 1.70 -12.23 16.76
CA GLU A 69 1.75 -12.02 18.20
C GLU A 69 1.16 -10.65 18.56
N HIS A 70 0.82 -10.45 19.82
CA HIS A 70 0.37 -9.16 20.32
C HIS A 70 1.48 -8.50 21.15
N VAL A 71 1.73 -7.22 20.89
CA VAL A 71 2.79 -6.45 21.53
C VAL A 71 2.24 -5.15 22.09
N LEU A 72 2.24 -5.02 23.43
CA LEU A 72 1.89 -3.78 24.13
C LEU A 72 2.75 -2.60 23.63
N ILE A 73 2.17 -1.41 23.54
CA ILE A 73 2.82 -0.18 23.03
C ILE A 73 4.18 0.06 23.71
N GLY A 74 4.24 -0.05 25.04
CA GLY A 74 5.50 0.13 25.79
C GLY A 74 6.57 -0.91 25.44
N THR A 75 6.17 -2.15 25.14
CA THR A 75 7.08 -3.21 24.67
C THR A 75 7.47 -3.00 23.22
N ALA A 76 6.54 -2.54 22.36
CA ALA A 76 6.83 -2.20 20.97
C ALA A 76 7.92 -1.13 20.89
N GLY A 77 7.80 -0.05 21.68
CA GLY A 77 8.82 0.98 21.77
C GLY A 77 10.21 0.45 22.15
N ARG A 78 10.29 -0.49 23.11
CA ARG A 78 11.56 -1.14 23.48
C ARG A 78 12.13 -2.01 22.34
N ARG A 79 11.29 -2.84 21.70
CA ARG A 79 11.73 -3.68 20.57
C ARG A 79 12.27 -2.83 19.42
N LEU A 80 11.61 -1.72 19.10
CA LEU A 80 12.08 -0.76 18.08
C LEU A 80 13.40 -0.08 18.50
N ALA A 81 13.59 0.22 19.79
CA ALA A 81 14.85 0.78 20.29
C ALA A 81 16.01 -0.22 20.23
N GLU A 82 15.73 -1.52 20.35
CA GLU A 82 16.67 -2.63 20.15
C GLU A 82 16.95 -2.93 18.67
N GLY A 83 16.28 -2.25 17.74
CA GLY A 83 16.45 -2.45 16.29
C GLY A 83 15.62 -3.63 15.73
N LYS A 84 14.64 -4.15 16.47
CA LYS A 84 13.71 -5.16 15.95
C LYS A 84 12.64 -4.50 15.09
N THR A 85 12.34 -5.10 13.95
CA THR A 85 11.25 -4.68 13.06
C THR A 85 9.93 -5.27 13.56
N LEU A 86 8.88 -4.47 13.61
CA LEU A 86 7.51 -4.91 13.86
C LEU A 86 6.66 -4.56 12.65
N VAL A 87 5.78 -5.47 12.22
CA VAL A 87 4.95 -5.28 11.02
C VAL A 87 3.50 -5.54 11.38
N SER A 88 2.63 -4.57 11.13
CA SER A 88 1.21 -4.68 11.51
C SER A 88 0.51 -5.79 10.71
N THR A 89 -0.32 -6.60 11.36
CA THR A 89 -1.15 -7.60 10.66
C THR A 89 -2.52 -7.06 10.25
N THR A 90 -2.93 -5.93 10.82
CA THR A 90 -4.28 -5.37 10.68
C THR A 90 -4.22 -3.85 10.51
N PHE A 91 -5.36 -3.25 10.21
CA PHE A 91 -5.52 -1.80 10.36
C PHE A 91 -5.57 -1.43 11.83
N VAL A 92 -4.86 -0.36 12.22
CA VAL A 92 -5.02 0.27 13.52
C VAL A 92 -5.67 1.62 13.30
N VAL A 93 -6.89 1.79 13.82
CA VAL A 93 -7.75 2.93 13.50
C VAL A 93 -8.31 3.53 14.79
N PRO A 94 -7.72 4.62 15.30
CA PRO A 94 -8.24 5.34 16.45
C PRO A 94 -9.52 6.12 16.15
N TYR A 95 -10.49 6.09 17.08
CA TYR A 95 -11.74 6.84 16.98
C TYR A 95 -12.05 7.65 18.24
N PRO A 96 -12.49 8.92 18.07
CA PRO A 96 -12.40 9.77 16.86
C PRO A 96 -10.93 10.11 16.52
N PRO A 97 -10.56 10.50 15.28
CA PRO A 97 -11.40 10.82 14.11
C PRO A 97 -11.59 9.68 13.08
N GLY A 98 -10.93 8.53 13.22
CA GLY A 98 -11.25 7.33 12.43
C GLY A 98 -10.43 7.05 11.17
N PHE A 99 -9.24 7.64 11.02
CA PHE A 99 -8.31 7.30 9.95
C PHE A 99 -7.32 6.21 10.41
N PRO A 100 -6.83 5.34 9.51
CA PRO A 100 -5.84 4.34 9.86
C PRO A 100 -4.46 4.96 10.10
N VAL A 101 -3.84 4.67 11.25
CA VAL A 101 -2.44 5.02 11.56
C VAL A 101 -1.46 3.93 11.16
N LEU A 102 -1.95 2.69 11.08
CA LEU A 102 -1.24 1.53 10.58
C LEU A 102 -2.13 0.77 9.62
N VAL A 103 -1.51 0.22 8.58
CA VAL A 103 -2.14 -0.70 7.63
C VAL A 103 -1.45 -2.07 7.68
N PRO A 104 -2.12 -3.16 7.27
CA PRO A 104 -1.50 -4.48 7.17
C PRO A 104 -0.24 -4.45 6.29
N GLY A 105 0.84 -5.06 6.79
CA GLY A 105 2.13 -5.14 6.09
C GLY A 105 3.03 -3.90 6.26
N GLN A 106 2.55 -2.85 6.94
CA GLN A 106 3.34 -1.67 7.24
C GLN A 106 4.28 -1.91 8.43
N VAL A 107 5.51 -1.43 8.32
CA VAL A 107 6.49 -1.42 9.40
C VAL A 107 6.08 -0.40 10.46
N VAL A 108 6.00 -0.81 11.72
CA VAL A 108 5.67 0.09 12.84
C VAL A 108 6.86 0.99 13.13
N SER A 109 6.68 2.30 13.00
CA SER A 109 7.72 3.30 13.30
C SER A 109 7.64 3.78 14.76
N LYS A 110 8.73 4.40 15.22
CA LYS A 110 8.77 5.05 16.55
C LYS A 110 7.70 6.14 16.66
N GLU A 111 7.52 6.94 15.62
CA GLU A 111 6.51 8.01 15.57
C GLU A 111 5.10 7.46 15.73
N ILE A 112 4.78 6.33 15.10
CA ILE A 112 3.48 5.67 15.25
C ILE A 112 3.27 5.19 16.69
N VAL A 113 4.30 4.57 17.30
CA VAL A 113 4.23 4.15 18.71
C VAL A 113 4.05 5.35 19.64
N TYR A 114 4.76 6.45 19.40
CA TYR A 114 4.61 7.69 20.18
C TYR A 114 3.25 8.34 20.00
N PHE A 115 2.72 8.34 18.79
CA PHE A 115 1.37 8.83 18.51
C PHE A 115 0.35 8.01 19.30
N LEU A 116 0.36 6.68 19.14
CA LEU A 116 -0.55 5.78 19.84
C LEU A 116 -0.44 5.85 21.37
N ALA A 117 0.75 6.11 21.91
CA ALA A 117 0.97 6.23 23.35
C ALA A 117 0.41 7.54 23.95
N GLN A 118 0.33 8.61 23.16
CA GLN A 118 -0.15 9.92 23.59
C GLN A 118 -1.62 10.15 23.25
N LEU A 119 -2.21 9.26 22.46
CA LEU A 119 -3.54 9.44 21.93
C LEU A 119 -4.59 9.15 23.01
N ASP A 120 -5.29 10.20 23.44
CA ASP A 120 -6.42 10.10 24.35
C ASP A 120 -7.72 9.91 23.55
N VAL A 121 -7.97 8.68 23.11
CA VAL A 121 -9.17 8.31 22.35
C VAL A 121 -9.99 7.27 23.09
N LYS A 122 -11.30 7.28 22.82
CA LYS A 122 -12.25 6.35 23.46
C LYS A 122 -12.03 4.91 23.03
N GLU A 123 -11.58 4.69 21.79
CA GLU A 123 -11.39 3.37 21.21
C GLU A 123 -10.33 3.36 20.11
N ILE A 124 -9.60 2.26 19.98
CA ILE A 124 -8.66 2.01 18.88
C ILE A 124 -8.99 0.66 18.25
N HIS A 125 -9.57 0.66 17.06
CA HIS A 125 -9.81 -0.59 16.32
C HIS A 125 -8.48 -1.22 15.90
N GLY A 126 -8.41 -2.54 15.95
CA GLY A 126 -7.19 -3.31 15.63
C GLY A 126 -6.10 -3.26 16.71
N TYR A 127 -6.39 -2.64 17.84
CA TYR A 127 -5.57 -2.67 19.05
C TYR A 127 -6.35 -3.31 20.19
N ASN A 128 -5.72 -4.23 20.92
CA ASN A 128 -6.28 -4.80 22.13
C ASN A 128 -5.60 -4.15 23.34
N HIS A 129 -6.36 -3.60 24.29
CA HIS A 129 -5.78 -2.87 25.42
C HIS A 129 -4.93 -3.74 26.37
N ASP A 130 -5.29 -5.02 26.50
CA ASP A 130 -4.59 -5.97 27.39
C ASP A 130 -3.45 -6.71 26.69
N LEU A 131 -3.54 -6.90 25.37
CA LEU A 131 -2.58 -7.67 24.57
C LEU A 131 -1.63 -6.77 23.74
N GLY A 132 -2.14 -5.67 23.20
CA GLY A 132 -1.42 -4.70 22.40
C GLY A 132 -1.71 -4.74 20.90
N LEU A 133 -0.71 -4.31 20.12
CA LEU A 133 -0.73 -4.30 18.66
C LEU A 133 -0.55 -5.72 18.11
N SER A 134 -1.39 -6.13 17.16
CA SER A 134 -1.21 -7.39 16.43
C SER A 134 -0.14 -7.22 15.34
N VAL A 135 0.98 -7.93 15.49
CA VAL A 135 2.14 -7.86 14.60
C VAL A 135 2.55 -9.25 14.12
N PHE A 136 3.15 -9.34 12.94
CA PHE A 136 3.69 -10.62 12.46
C PHE A 136 4.89 -11.06 13.32
N THR A 137 5.00 -12.37 13.53
CA THR A 137 6.19 -12.97 14.12
C THR A 137 7.36 -12.91 13.14
N GLU A 138 8.59 -12.87 13.65
CA GLU A 138 9.80 -12.86 12.82
C GLU A 138 9.87 -14.09 11.89
N THR A 139 9.46 -15.26 12.39
CA THR A 139 9.40 -16.50 11.59
C THR A 139 8.41 -16.40 10.43
N ALA A 140 7.23 -15.79 10.65
CA ALA A 140 6.24 -15.60 9.62
C ALA A 140 6.75 -14.63 8.52
N LEU A 141 7.36 -13.51 8.92
CA LEU A 141 7.94 -12.54 8.00
C LEU A 141 9.03 -13.17 7.13
N ALA A 142 9.97 -13.90 7.74
CA ALA A 142 11.04 -14.58 7.00
C ALA A 142 10.49 -15.58 5.99
N ARG A 143 9.44 -16.33 6.34
CA ARG A 143 8.77 -17.26 5.44
C ARG A 143 8.07 -16.54 4.28
N MET A 144 7.34 -15.45 4.57
CA MET A 144 6.62 -14.68 3.55
C MET A 144 7.59 -13.97 2.59
N GLU A 145 8.69 -13.43 3.10
CA GLU A 145 9.77 -12.86 2.28
C GLU A 145 10.37 -13.91 1.34
N ALA A 146 10.65 -15.12 1.84
CA ALA A 146 11.16 -16.22 1.02
C ALA A 146 10.16 -16.63 -0.07
N GLN A 147 8.87 -16.69 0.24
CA GLN A 147 7.81 -16.98 -0.73
C GLN A 147 7.72 -15.90 -1.81
N ARG A 148 7.77 -14.62 -1.42
CA ARG A 148 7.82 -13.49 -2.34
C ARG A 148 9.06 -13.56 -3.25
N ASN A 149 10.24 -13.81 -2.68
CA ASN A 149 11.49 -13.96 -3.44
C ASN A 149 11.40 -15.06 -4.50
N ALA A 150 10.84 -16.22 -4.12
CA ALA A 150 10.63 -17.32 -5.06
C ALA A 150 9.65 -16.94 -6.18
N ALA A 151 8.57 -16.23 -5.87
CA ALA A 151 7.61 -15.75 -6.86
C ALA A 151 8.26 -14.74 -7.83
N MET A 152 9.02 -13.77 -7.33
CA MET A 152 9.77 -12.81 -8.15
C MET A 152 10.75 -13.52 -9.11
N ALA A 153 11.51 -14.49 -8.60
CA ALA A 153 12.45 -15.27 -9.41
C ALA A 153 11.74 -16.07 -10.51
N ALA A 154 10.58 -16.66 -10.21
CA ALA A 154 9.77 -17.36 -11.19
C ALA A 154 9.28 -16.42 -12.31
N VAL A 155 8.82 -15.21 -11.98
CA VAL A 155 8.39 -14.20 -12.98
C VAL A 155 9.57 -13.74 -13.85
N GLY A 156 10.76 -13.53 -13.27
CA GLY A 156 11.98 -13.22 -14.02
C GLY A 156 12.38 -14.34 -15.00
N SER A 157 12.20 -15.60 -14.61
CA SER A 157 12.45 -16.75 -15.49
C SER A 157 11.42 -16.85 -16.63
N VAL A 158 10.16 -16.51 -16.38
CA VAL A 158 9.09 -16.52 -17.40
C VAL A 158 9.28 -15.40 -18.42
N THR A 159 9.73 -14.23 -17.99
CA THR A 159 10.01 -13.10 -18.91
C THR A 159 11.21 -13.38 -19.82
N ALA A 160 12.29 -13.97 -19.30
CA ALA A 160 13.44 -14.39 -20.11
C ALA A 160 13.07 -15.48 -21.16
N ALA A 161 12.12 -16.36 -20.84
CA ALA A 161 11.66 -17.39 -21.77
C ALA A 161 10.74 -16.85 -22.90
N PHE A 162 10.21 -15.63 -22.76
CA PHE A 162 9.31 -15.00 -23.74
C PHE A 162 10.02 -13.98 -24.64
N GLU A 163 11.33 -13.80 -24.50
CA GLU A 163 12.10 -12.89 -25.35
C GLU A 163 12.13 -13.45 -26.80
N LEU A 164 11.41 -12.79 -27.71
CA LEU A 164 11.31 -13.18 -29.12
C LEU A 164 12.70 -13.14 -29.76
N PRO A 165 13.10 -14.17 -30.54
CA PRO A 165 14.40 -14.18 -31.22
C PRO A 165 14.52 -12.95 -32.13
N ALA A 166 15.70 -12.32 -32.10
CA ALA A 166 16.03 -11.07 -32.80
C ALA A 166 15.87 -11.12 -34.34
N ASP A 167 15.55 -12.29 -34.90
CA ASP A 167 15.60 -12.55 -36.34
C ASP A 167 14.25 -12.39 -37.05
N ALA A 168 13.21 -11.87 -36.39
CA ALA A 168 11.90 -11.58 -37.00
C ALA A 168 11.91 -10.29 -37.86
N GLY A 169 12.98 -10.06 -38.62
CA GLY A 169 13.35 -8.75 -39.13
C GLY A 169 13.80 -8.66 -40.57
N THR A 170 13.61 -9.63 -41.46
CA THR A 170 13.78 -9.40 -42.91
C THR A 170 12.92 -10.34 -43.76
N ASN A 171 11.77 -9.86 -44.26
CA ASN A 171 11.27 -10.31 -45.55
C ASN A 171 10.46 -9.21 -46.25
N GLY A 172 11.21 -8.39 -46.99
CA GLY A 172 10.88 -7.96 -48.35
C GLY A 172 9.52 -7.30 -48.59
N ALA A 173 9.51 -5.98 -48.53
CA ALA A 173 8.56 -5.15 -49.28
C ALA A 173 8.55 -5.55 -50.78
N ARG A 174 7.38 -5.90 -51.32
CA ARG A 174 7.09 -5.79 -52.76
C ARG A 174 5.72 -5.13 -52.92
N ASN A 175 5.75 -3.82 -53.10
CA ASN A 175 4.60 -3.04 -53.56
C ASN A 175 4.30 -3.39 -55.02
N ASN A 176 3.02 -3.68 -55.29
CA ASN A 176 2.46 -3.66 -56.63
C ASN A 176 2.20 -2.20 -57.04
N GLY A 177 2.73 -1.81 -58.20
CA GLY A 177 2.39 -0.56 -58.89
C GLY A 177 2.63 -0.73 -60.38
N ALA A 178 1.57 -0.99 -61.12
CA ALA A 178 1.55 -1.01 -62.58
C ALA A 178 1.59 0.41 -63.13
N ASN A 179 2.37 0.65 -64.19
CA ASN A 179 1.96 1.54 -65.28
C ASN A 179 2.76 1.28 -66.57
N ASP A 180 2.01 1.31 -67.67
CA ASP A 180 2.37 1.13 -69.08
C ASP A 180 3.47 2.07 -69.62
N ALA A 181 4.30 1.55 -70.53
CA ALA A 181 4.41 2.02 -71.93
C ALA A 181 5.47 1.21 -72.73
N PRO A 182 5.22 0.83 -74.00
CA PRO A 182 6.17 0.10 -74.85
C PRO A 182 6.88 0.98 -75.93
N ALA A 183 7.82 0.35 -76.66
CA ALA A 183 8.53 0.78 -77.90
C ALA A 183 9.84 1.60 -77.68
N VAL A 184 10.98 1.41 -78.37
CA VAL A 184 11.37 0.77 -79.65
C VAL A 184 12.92 0.55 -79.69
N PRO A 185 13.47 -0.27 -80.62
CA PRO A 185 14.87 -0.72 -80.64
C PRO A 185 15.80 0.14 -81.53
N SER A 186 17.12 0.06 -81.33
CA SER A 186 18.10 0.42 -82.38
C SER A 186 19.47 -0.26 -82.19
N VAL A 187 19.81 -1.00 -83.23
CA VAL A 187 21.07 -1.53 -83.78
C VAL A 187 22.42 -1.09 -83.20
N ALA A 188 23.34 -2.07 -83.11
CA ALA A 188 24.78 -1.87 -83.24
C ALA A 188 25.32 -2.91 -84.25
N GLU A 189 25.73 -2.45 -85.43
CA GLU A 189 26.62 -3.17 -86.33
C GLU A 189 28.06 -3.04 -85.81
N GLY A 190 28.87 -4.10 -85.95
CA GLY A 190 30.30 -3.99 -85.66
C GLY A 190 31.08 -5.30 -85.59
N SER A 191 31.04 -6.13 -86.66
CA SER A 191 32.18 -6.83 -87.30
C SER A 191 31.73 -7.99 -88.16
#